data_AF-A0AAQ1CE23-F1
#
_entry.id   AF-A0AAQ1CE23-F1
#
_cell.length_a   1.000
_cell.length_b   1.000
_cell.length_c   1.000
_cell.angle_alpha   90.00
_cell.angle_beta   90.00
_cell.angle_gamma   90.00
#
_symmetry.space_group_name_H-M   'P 1'
#
loop_
_entity.id
_entity.type
_entity.pdbx_description
1 polymer ?
#
loop_
_entity_poly.entity_id
_entity_poly.type
_entity_poly.pdbx_seq_one_letter_code
_entity_poly.pdbx_strand_id
1 'polypeptide(L)'
;MDKLDALDEFARFGENRFEAISIITSSPDNQGDVYIVTQDVFCQVLQRVIDGEIDIDELELWANVLESRQDIDESEVEGAIFALSNNEQMGELSKSTLKKLLELTLG
;
A
#
# COMPACT_ATOMS: atom_id res chain seq x y z
N MET A 1 16.84 -10.81 -1.23
CA MET A 1 15.84 -9.98 -1.91
C MET A 1 16.53 -8.71 -2.40
N ASP A 2 16.30 -8.28 -3.64
CA ASP A 2 16.76 -6.95 -4.07
C ASP A 2 15.77 -5.84 -3.66
N LYS A 3 16.07 -4.58 -3.99
CA LYS A 3 15.23 -3.46 -3.55
C LYS A 3 13.85 -3.47 -4.21
N LEU A 4 13.76 -3.83 -5.49
CA LEU A 4 12.50 -3.83 -6.22
C LEU A 4 11.63 -5.00 -5.75
N ASP A 5 12.24 -6.16 -5.52
CA ASP A 5 11.59 -7.31 -4.88
C ASP A 5 11.07 -6.95 -3.48
N ALA A 6 11.84 -6.17 -2.71
CA ALA A 6 11.42 -5.72 -1.40
C ALA A 6 10.21 -4.79 -1.47
N LEU A 7 10.18 -3.86 -2.42
CA LEU A 7 9.04 -2.99 -2.62
C LEU A 7 7.78 -3.78 -3.02
N ASP A 8 7.89 -4.80 -3.89
CA ASP A 8 6.76 -5.68 -4.24
C ASP A 8 6.27 -6.48 -3.02
N GLU A 9 7.18 -7.11 -2.28
CA GLU A 9 6.85 -7.88 -1.06
C GLU A 9 6.20 -7.01 0.01
N PHE A 10 6.66 -5.78 0.20
CA PHE A 10 6.02 -4.82 1.07
C PHE A 10 4.63 -4.44 0.55
N ALA A 11 4.53 -4.06 -0.71
CA ALA A 11 3.30 -3.57 -1.32
C ALA A 11 2.18 -4.63 -1.29
N ARG A 12 2.51 -5.92 -1.36
CA ARG A 12 1.55 -7.03 -1.38
C ARG A 12 1.29 -7.68 -0.01
N PHE A 13 1.87 -7.18 1.07
CA PHE A 13 1.90 -7.88 2.38
C PHE A 13 2.38 -9.34 2.22
N GLY A 14 3.50 -9.50 1.53
CA GLY A 14 4.10 -10.81 1.26
C GLY A 14 4.65 -11.50 2.52
N GLU A 15 5.03 -12.76 2.35
CA GLU A 15 5.50 -13.60 3.47
C GLU A 15 6.82 -13.07 4.04
N ASN A 16 7.65 -12.45 3.20
CA ASN A 16 8.97 -11.95 3.57
C ASN A 16 8.95 -10.46 3.94
N ARG A 17 7.77 -9.89 4.24
CA ARG A 17 7.59 -8.45 4.49
C ARG A 17 8.53 -7.86 5.55
N PHE A 18 8.93 -8.62 6.57
CA PHE A 18 9.86 -8.13 7.59
C PHE A 18 11.29 -7.94 7.04
N GLU A 19 11.75 -8.82 6.16
CA GLU A 19 13.01 -8.64 5.44
C GLU A 19 12.89 -7.45 4.48
N ALA A 20 11.77 -7.36 3.75
CA ALA A 20 11.48 -6.26 2.85
C ALA A 20 11.52 -4.89 3.55
N ILE A 21 10.86 -4.75 4.70
CA ILE A 21 10.88 -3.52 5.52
C ILE A 21 12.32 -3.14 5.90
N SER A 22 13.15 -4.11 6.30
CA SER A 22 14.56 -3.85 6.63
C SER A 22 15.34 -3.29 5.43
N ILE A 23 15.06 -3.78 4.22
CA ILE A 23 15.72 -3.31 2.99
C ILE A 23 15.22 -1.91 2.63
N ILE A 24 13.91 -1.70 2.62
CA ILE A 24 13.25 -0.43 2.26
C ILE A 24 13.69 0.71 3.19
N THR A 25 13.79 0.45 4.49
CA THR A 25 14.17 1.47 5.49
C THR A 25 15.67 1.79 5.51
N SER A 26 16.52 0.89 5.01
CA SER A 26 17.98 1.09 4.94
C SER A 26 18.48 1.56 3.56
N SER A 27 17.60 1.59 2.55
CA SER A 27 17.93 1.96 1.17
C SER A 27 17.44 3.36 0.83
N PRO A 28 18.24 4.18 0.10
CA PRO A 28 17.77 5.46 -0.40
C PRO A 28 16.63 5.27 -1.40
N ASP A 29 15.62 6.13 -1.34
CA ASP A 29 14.42 6.11 -2.18
C ASP A 29 14.55 6.97 -3.46
N ASN A 30 15.65 7.69 -3.63
CA ASN A 30 15.89 8.58 -4.77
C ASN A 30 16.85 7.99 -5.83
N GLN A 31 17.09 6.68 -5.76
CA GLN A 31 18.02 5.95 -6.63
C GLN A 31 17.47 4.58 -7.01
N GLY A 32 17.72 4.16 -8.26
CA GLY A 32 17.35 2.86 -8.78
C GLY A 32 16.05 2.88 -9.58
N ASP A 33 15.50 1.69 -9.79
CA ASP A 33 14.23 1.49 -10.49
C ASP A 33 13.04 1.85 -9.60
N VAL A 34 11.94 2.23 -10.24
CA VAL A 34 10.68 2.62 -9.59
C VAL A 34 9.73 1.42 -9.57
N TYR A 35 9.17 1.12 -8.41
CA TYR A 35 8.12 0.11 -8.26
C TYR A 35 6.76 0.73 -8.60
N ILE A 36 5.96 0.06 -9.43
CA ILE A 36 4.63 0.56 -9.81
C ILE A 36 3.56 -0.16 -8.98
N VAL A 37 2.81 0.61 -8.19
CA VAL A 37 1.65 0.11 -7.45
C VAL A 37 0.48 0.01 -8.42
N THR A 38 0.29 -1.18 -8.97
CA THR A 38 -0.84 -1.43 -9.86
C THR A 38 -2.17 -1.46 -9.10
N GLN A 39 -3.25 -1.21 -9.85
CA GLN A 39 -4.60 -1.41 -9.35
C GLN A 39 -4.86 -2.82 -8.76
N ASP A 40 -4.25 -3.87 -9.32
CA ASP A 40 -4.34 -5.25 -8.82
C ASP A 40 -3.78 -5.38 -7.40
N VAL A 41 -2.57 -4.85 -7.18
CA VAL A 41 -1.91 -4.84 -5.87
C VAL A 41 -2.79 -4.11 -4.86
N PHE A 42 -3.30 -2.94 -5.23
CA PHE A 42 -4.17 -2.15 -4.38
C PHE A 42 -5.44 -2.93 -3.97
N CYS A 43 -6.15 -3.51 -4.94
CA CYS A 43 -7.34 -4.32 -4.69
C CYS A 43 -7.04 -5.54 -3.81
N GLN A 44 -5.90 -6.21 -4.03
CA GLN A 44 -5.45 -7.33 -3.21
C GLN A 44 -5.29 -6.93 -1.75
N VAL A 45 -4.65 -5.79 -1.48
CA VAL A 45 -4.44 -5.28 -0.12
C VAL A 45 -5.78 -4.92 0.54
N LEU A 46 -6.67 -4.22 -0.16
CA LEU A 46 -8.02 -3.92 0.37
C LEU A 46 -8.78 -5.18 0.76
N GLN A 47 -8.70 -6.22 -0.08
CA GLN A 47 -9.37 -7.50 0.19
C GLN A 47 -8.85 -8.15 1.48
N ARG A 48 -7.53 -8.11 1.73
CA ARG A 48 -6.92 -8.62 2.97
C ARG A 48 -7.45 -7.92 4.22
N VAL A 49 -7.64 -6.60 4.17
CA VAL A 49 -8.25 -5.83 5.30
C VAL A 49 -9.70 -6.23 5.52
N ILE A 50 -10.45 -6.39 4.42
CA ILE A 50 -11.86 -6.80 4.46
C ILE A 50 -11.98 -8.18 5.11
N ASP A 51 -11.11 -9.11 4.73
CA ASP A 51 -11.04 -10.48 5.26
C ASP A 51 -10.48 -10.52 6.70
N GLY A 52 -9.86 -9.43 7.15
CA GLY A 52 -9.32 -9.28 8.51
C GLY A 52 -7.95 -9.93 8.70
N GLU A 53 -7.21 -10.14 7.61
CA GLU A 53 -5.82 -10.59 7.63
C GLU A 53 -4.88 -9.48 8.11
N ILE A 54 -5.23 -8.24 7.80
CA ILE A 54 -4.58 -7.01 8.28
C ILE A 54 -5.64 -6.06 8.81
N ASP A 55 -5.26 -5.20 9.75
CA ASP A 55 -6.15 -4.19 10.30
C ASP A 55 -6.08 -2.85 9.55
N ILE A 56 -6.89 -1.88 9.99
CA ILE A 56 -7.00 -0.57 9.34
C ILE A 56 -5.75 0.28 9.62
N ASP A 57 -5.13 0.11 10.80
CA ASP A 57 -3.92 0.85 11.16
C ASP A 57 -2.74 0.37 10.30
N GLU A 58 -2.67 -0.94 10.02
CA GLU A 58 -1.72 -1.54 9.08
C GLU A 58 -1.94 -1.04 7.64
N LEU A 59 -3.21 -0.89 7.21
CA LEU A 59 -3.54 -0.32 5.89
C LEU A 59 -3.12 1.15 5.77
N GLU A 60 -3.39 1.94 6.80
CA GLU A 60 -3.03 3.35 6.86
C GLU A 60 -1.51 3.52 6.82
N LEU A 61 -0.77 2.73 7.62
CA LEU A 61 0.69 2.73 7.57
C LEU A 61 1.22 2.34 6.19
N TRP A 62 0.64 1.31 5.58
CA TRP A 62 1.00 0.88 4.23
C TRP A 62 0.82 2.02 3.21
N ALA A 63 -0.33 2.71 3.22
CA ALA A 63 -0.59 3.83 2.33
C ALA A 63 0.39 5.00 2.56
N ASN A 64 0.71 5.32 3.82
CA ASN A 64 1.70 6.34 4.17
C ASN A 64 3.10 6.01 3.64
N VAL A 65 3.53 4.73 3.68
CA VAL A 65 4.84 4.34 3.14
C VAL A 65 4.86 4.41 1.62
N LEU A 66 3.76 4.04 0.94
CA LEU A 66 3.66 4.18 -0.51
C LEU A 66 3.75 5.64 -0.95
N GLU A 67 2.98 6.53 -0.31
CA GLU A 67 2.90 7.95 -0.66
C GLU A 67 4.20 8.73 -0.35
N SER A 68 4.91 8.36 0.71
CA SER A 68 6.10 9.11 1.16
C SER A 68 7.38 8.82 0.38
N ARG A 69 7.41 7.76 -0.44
CA ARG A 69 8.64 7.27 -1.09
C ARG A 69 8.72 7.69 -2.55
N GLN A 70 9.91 8.15 -2.96
CA GLN A 70 10.16 8.60 -4.34
C GLN A 70 10.41 7.48 -5.35
N ASP A 71 10.62 6.25 -4.90
CA ASP A 71 10.86 5.07 -5.72
C ASP A 71 9.61 4.20 -5.90
N ILE A 72 8.44 4.77 -5.59
CA ILE A 72 7.13 4.15 -5.77
C ILE A 72 6.33 5.07 -6.69
N ASP A 73 5.67 4.47 -7.68
CA ASP A 73 4.70 5.13 -8.55
C ASP A 73 3.32 4.54 -8.28
N GLU A 74 2.50 5.32 -7.59
CA GLU A 74 1.12 5.02 -7.25
C GLU A 74 0.11 5.73 -8.15
N SER A 75 0.51 6.32 -9.27
CA SER A 75 -0.33 7.17 -10.13
C SER A 75 -1.68 6.52 -10.53
N GLU A 76 -1.73 5.19 -10.66
CA GLU A 76 -2.97 4.46 -10.97
C GLU A 76 -4.01 4.51 -9.84
N VAL A 77 -3.55 4.66 -8.60
CA VAL A 77 -4.37 4.59 -7.37
C VAL A 77 -4.12 5.77 -6.42
N GLU A 78 -3.46 6.83 -6.88
CA GLU A 78 -2.99 7.99 -6.11
C GLU A 78 -4.08 8.56 -5.20
N GLY A 79 -5.27 8.85 -5.77
CA GLY A 79 -6.38 9.41 -5.00
C GLY A 79 -6.88 8.48 -3.89
N ALA A 80 -6.79 7.17 -4.09
CA ALA A 80 -7.17 6.17 -3.09
C ALA A 80 -6.07 6.04 -2.02
N ILE A 81 -4.80 5.98 -2.41
CA ILE A 81 -3.65 5.96 -1.50
C ILE A 81 -3.66 7.21 -0.61
N PHE A 82 -3.86 8.39 -1.18
CA PHE A 82 -3.97 9.65 -0.44
C PHE A 82 -5.12 9.64 0.58
N ALA A 83 -6.28 9.10 0.20
CA ALA A 83 -7.42 8.99 1.11
C ALA A 83 -7.15 8.03 2.27
N LEU A 84 -6.43 6.93 2.01
CA LEU A 84 -6.05 5.95 3.03
C LEU A 84 -4.97 6.48 3.97
N SER A 85 -3.94 7.18 3.45
CA SER A 85 -2.87 7.76 4.25
C SER A 85 -3.35 8.90 5.16
N ASN A 86 -4.45 9.56 4.80
CA ASN A 86 -5.07 10.65 5.54
C ASN A 86 -6.42 10.27 6.19
N ASN A 87 -6.60 8.99 6.51
CA ASN A 87 -7.83 8.41 7.07
C ASN A 87 -8.42 9.23 8.23
N GLU A 88 -7.61 9.58 9.24
CA GLU A 88 -8.08 10.35 10.41
C GLU A 88 -8.75 11.69 10.04
N GLN A 89 -8.33 12.30 8.94
CA GLN A 89 -8.87 13.57 8.44
C GLN A 89 -10.08 13.37 7.50
N MET A 90 -10.15 12.23 6.82
CA MET A 90 -11.21 11.88 5.86
C MET A 90 -12.45 11.25 6.50
N GLY A 91 -12.37 10.92 7.79
CA GLY A 91 -13.40 10.24 8.55
C GLY A 91 -13.09 8.75 8.65
N GLU A 92 -13.21 8.23 9.88
CA GLU A 92 -12.80 6.87 10.27
C GLU A 92 -13.12 5.82 9.20
N LEU A 93 -12.06 5.22 8.65
CA LEU A 93 -12.14 4.10 7.73
C LEU A 93 -12.88 2.97 8.42
N SER A 94 -13.88 2.43 7.74
CA SER A 94 -14.61 1.25 8.17
C SER A 94 -14.51 0.18 7.09
N LYS A 95 -14.67 -1.10 7.46
CA LYS A 95 -14.77 -2.19 6.47
C LYS A 95 -15.83 -1.92 5.39
N SER A 96 -16.91 -1.22 5.73
CA SER A 96 -17.95 -0.83 4.78
C SER A 96 -17.46 0.20 3.77
N THR A 97 -16.63 1.15 4.19
CA THR A 97 -15.99 2.15 3.32
C THR A 97 -15.00 1.47 2.37
N LEU A 98 -14.16 0.56 2.89
CA LEU A 98 -13.19 -0.18 2.10
C LEU A 98 -13.84 -1.08 1.04
N LYS A 99 -14.96 -1.73 1.37
CA LYS A 99 -15.74 -2.50 0.37
C LYS A 99 -16.24 -1.64 -0.79
N LYS A 100 -16.77 -0.44 -0.49
CA LYS A 100 -17.21 0.50 -1.53
C LYS A 100 -16.04 0.97 -2.39
N LEU A 101 -14.89 1.24 -1.78
CA LEU A 101 -13.68 1.62 -2.49
C LEU A 101 -13.24 0.50 -3.45
N LEU A 102 -13.20 -0.74 -2.97
CA LEU A 102 -12.87 -1.92 -3.78
C LEU A 102 -13.86 -2.09 -4.96
N GLU A 103 -15.16 -1.92 -4.73
CA GLU A 103 -16.18 -1.98 -5.80
C GLU A 103 -15.99 -0.89 -6.87
N LEU A 104 -15.64 0.34 -6.45
CA LEU A 104 -15.39 1.46 -7.37
C LEU A 104 -14.09 1.28 -8.15
N THR A 105 -13.10 0.62 -7.56
CA THR A 105 -11.82 0.35 -8.23
C THR A 105 -11.96 -0.81 -9.23
N LEU A 106 -12.77 -1.83 -8.95
CA LEU A 106 -12.96 -2.98 -9.85
C LEU A 106 -13.94 -2.74 -11.02
N GLY A 107 -14.76 -1.69 -10.95
CA GLY A 107 -15.83 -1.38 -11.92
C GLY A 107 -15.38 -0.49 -13.07
#